data_AF-A0A5S9M613-F1
#
_entry.id   AF-A0A5S9M613-F1
#
_cell.length_a   1.000
_cell.length_b   1.000
_cell.length_c   1.000
_cell.angle_alpha   90.00
_cell.angle_beta   90.00
_cell.angle_gamma   90.00
#
_symmetry.space_group_name_H-M   'P 1'
#
loop_
_entity.id
_entity.type
_entity.pdbx_description
1 polymer ?
#
loop_
_entity_poly.entity_id
_entity_poly.type
_entity_poly.pdbx_seq_one_letter_code
_entity_poly.pdbx_strand_id
1 'polypeptide(L)' 'MDIKADPELTTVTRWKTSMPQYHVGHQKAISNMRETFKQSYPGVYITGAAFEGVGIPDCIDQGKAAISEALSYLFS' A
#
# COMPACT_ATOMS: atom_id res chain seq x y z
N MET A 1 0.65 -12.31 36.51
CA MET A 1 -0.83 -12.20 36.57
C MET A 1 -1.30 -13.21 35.55
N ASP A 2 -1.73 -14.37 36.01
CA ASP A 2 -1.96 -15.54 35.14
C ASP A 2 -3.45 -15.76 34.98
N ILE A 3 -3.88 -15.94 33.73
CA ILE A 3 -5.25 -16.35 33.41
C ILE A 3 -5.29 -17.87 33.51
N LYS A 4 -6.07 -18.40 34.48
CA LYS A 4 -6.13 -19.84 34.79
C LYS A 4 -7.32 -20.59 34.19
N ALA A 5 -8.31 -19.87 33.67
CA ALA A 5 -9.46 -20.46 33.02
C ALA A 5 -9.18 -20.70 31.53
N ASP A 6 -9.81 -21.73 30.96
CA ASP A 6 -9.80 -21.95 29.52
C ASP A 6 -10.62 -20.86 28.80
N PRO A 7 -10.22 -20.44 27.58
CA PRO A 7 -10.98 -19.45 26.82
C PRO A 7 -12.34 -20.00 26.38
N GLU A 8 -13.41 -19.23 26.60
CA GLU A 8 -14.77 -19.59 26.13
C GLU A 8 -14.86 -19.66 24.60
N LEU A 9 -14.06 -18.84 23.90
CA LEU A 9 -13.96 -18.80 22.45
C LEU A 9 -12.52 -18.49 22.04
N THR A 10 -12.02 -19.23 21.03
CA THR A 10 -10.72 -18.96 20.43
C THR A 10 -10.87 -18.77 18.93
N THR A 11 -10.37 -17.65 18.39
CA THR A 11 -10.26 -17.41 16.94
C THR A 11 -8.84 -17.06 16.60
N VAL A 12 -8.25 -17.78 15.64
CA VAL A 12 -6.87 -17.56 15.18
C VAL A 12 -6.90 -17.20 13.71
N THR A 13 -6.43 -15.99 13.39
CA THR A 13 -6.24 -15.53 12.01
C THR A 13 -4.76 -15.20 11.79
N ARG A 14 -4.16 -15.75 10.74
CA ARG A 14 -2.75 -15.54 10.40
C ARG A 14 -2.61 -14.61 9.21
N TRP A 15 -1.86 -13.53 9.41
CA TRP A 15 -1.57 -12.53 8.38
C TRP A 15 -0.15 -12.74 7.83
N LYS A 16 -0.05 -13.54 6.77
CA LYS A 16 1.25 -13.80 6.11
C LYS A 16 1.62 -12.61 5.24
N THR A 17 2.86 -12.10 5.39
CA THR A 17 3.43 -11.02 4.57
C THR A 17 2.51 -9.79 4.43
N SER A 18 1.71 -9.49 5.45
CA SER A 18 0.68 -8.44 5.40
C SER A 18 1.14 -7.09 5.96
N MET A 19 2.37 -7.02 6.45
CA MET A 19 2.96 -5.82 7.09
C MET A 19 4.12 -5.32 6.24
N PRO A 20 3.88 -4.45 5.22
CA PRO A 20 4.94 -3.85 4.43
C PRO A 20 6.01 -3.19 5.32
N GLN A 21 7.28 -3.44 5.00
CA GLN A 21 8.41 -2.90 5.74
C GLN A 21 9.14 -1.87 4.88
N TYR A 22 9.09 -0.61 5.30
CA TYR A 22 9.76 0.49 4.59
C TYR A 22 11.16 0.66 5.15
N HIS A 23 12.12 -0.03 4.53
CA HIS A 23 13.53 0.08 4.90
C HIS A 23 14.12 1.42 4.45
N VAL A 24 15.32 1.75 4.95
CA VAL A 24 16.09 2.90 4.45
C VAL A 24 16.25 2.78 2.93
N GLY A 25 15.93 3.85 2.20
CA GLY A 25 15.94 3.88 0.73
C GLY A 25 14.59 3.62 0.07
N HIS A 26 13.54 3.27 0.83
CA HIS A 26 12.20 3.00 0.30
C HIS A 26 11.65 4.13 -0.60
N GLN A 27 11.70 5.37 -0.14
CA GLN A 27 11.23 6.53 -0.93
C GLN A 27 11.94 6.64 -2.29
N LYS A 28 13.27 6.41 -2.31
CA LYS A 28 14.04 6.43 -3.56
C LYS A 28 13.63 5.28 -4.49
N ALA A 29 13.39 4.09 -3.95
CA ALA A 29 12.91 2.95 -4.73
C ALA A 29 11.53 3.23 -5.35
N ILE A 30 10.61 3.84 -4.60
CA ILE A 30 9.29 4.24 -5.10
C ILE A 30 9.41 5.30 -6.20
N SER A 31 10.24 6.33 -6.00
CA SER A 31 10.46 7.37 -7.04
C SER A 31 10.97 6.77 -8.35
N ASN A 32 12.01 5.93 -8.28
CA ASN A 32 12.58 5.26 -9.45
C ASN A 32 11.54 4.38 -10.16
N MET A 33 10.71 3.66 -9.39
CA MET A 33 9.65 2.82 -9.93
C MET A 33 8.58 3.67 -10.65
N ARG A 34 8.13 4.78 -10.04
CA ARG A 34 7.16 5.70 -10.67
C ARG A 34 7.72 6.32 -11.95
N GLU A 35 8.99 6.71 -11.98
CA GLU A 35 9.65 7.21 -13.19
C GLU A 35 9.70 6.15 -14.30
N THR A 36 10.04 4.91 -13.95
CA THR A 36 10.06 3.77 -14.90
C THR A 36 8.68 3.52 -15.48
N PHE A 37 7.63 3.55 -14.65
CA PHE A 37 6.25 3.37 -15.10
C PHE A 37 5.80 4.50 -16.03
N LYS A 38 6.13 5.75 -15.70
CA LYS A 38 5.80 6.89 -16.58
C LYS A 38 6.43 6.76 -17.97
N GLN A 39 7.65 6.22 -18.06
CA GLN A 39 8.37 6.09 -19.33
C GLN A 39 7.95 4.85 -20.12
N SER A 40 7.80 3.71 -19.46
CA SER A 40 7.61 2.42 -20.13
C SER A 40 6.16 1.94 -20.15
N TYR A 41 5.30 2.46 -19.26
CA TYR A 41 3.91 2.04 -19.07
C TYR A 41 2.98 3.24 -18.85
N PRO A 42 2.90 4.18 -19.82
CA PRO A 42 2.03 5.34 -19.69
C PRO A 42 0.57 4.89 -19.49
N GLY A 43 -0.11 5.52 -18.53
CA GLY A 43 -1.47 5.15 -18.12
C GLY A 43 -1.57 4.04 -17.07
N VAL A 44 -0.44 3.48 -16.61
CA VAL A 44 -0.41 2.50 -15.51
C VAL A 44 0.06 3.17 -14.22
N TYR A 45 -0.74 3.03 -13.16
CA TYR A 45 -0.50 3.65 -11.86
C TYR A 45 -0.38 2.61 -10.74
N ILE A 46 0.54 2.86 -9.81
CA ILE A 46 0.84 2.00 -8.67
C ILE A 46 0.58 2.77 -7.37
N THR A 47 -0.09 2.11 -6.43
CA THR A 47 -0.64 2.74 -5.21
C THR A 47 -0.96 1.68 -4.15
N GLY A 48 -1.08 2.09 -2.89
CA GLY A 48 -1.55 1.26 -1.77
C GLY A 48 -0.50 1.08 -0.67
N ALA A 49 -0.76 0.11 0.22
CA ALA A 49 0.01 -0.06 1.46
C ALA A 49 1.50 -0.38 1.26
N ALA A 50 1.92 -0.80 0.06
CA ALA A 50 3.33 -1.07 -0.24
C ALA A 50 4.13 0.19 -0.60
N PHE A 51 3.47 1.34 -0.80
CA PHE A 51 4.08 2.54 -1.39
C PHE A 51 4.26 3.63 -0.34
N GLU A 52 3.29 4.54 -0.19
CA GLU A 52 3.50 5.80 0.55
C GLU A 52 2.65 5.90 1.81
N GLY A 53 2.48 4.78 2.51
CA GLY A 53 1.75 4.71 3.79
C GLY A 53 0.99 3.40 3.94
N VAL A 54 1.10 2.79 5.11
CA VAL A 54 0.39 1.53 5.45
C VAL A 54 -0.98 1.78 6.06
N GLY A 55 -1.26 3.02 6.48
CA GLY A 55 -2.54 3.38 7.07
C GLY A 55 -3.68 3.28 6.06
N ILE A 56 -4.87 2.95 6.56
CA ILE A 56 -6.09 2.96 5.73
C ILE A 56 -6.30 4.35 5.10
N PRO A 57 -6.17 5.48 5.83
CA PRO A 57 -6.30 6.81 5.22
C PRO A 57 -5.29 7.04 4.09
N ASP A 58 -4.03 6.65 4.29
CA ASP A 58 -2.98 6.80 3.27
C ASP A 58 -3.32 6.02 2.00
N CYS A 59 -3.82 4.78 2.14
CA CYS A 59 -4.23 3.96 1.00
C CYS A 59 -5.41 4.58 0.25
N ILE A 60 -6.36 5.19 0.95
CA ILE A 60 -7.50 5.88 0.35
C ILE A 60 -7.01 7.09 -0.46
N ASP A 61 -6.13 7.90 0.11
CA ASP A 61 -5.66 9.12 -0.55
C ASP A 61 -4.76 8.80 -1.75
N GLN A 62 -3.90 7.77 -1.64
CA GLN A 62 -3.14 7.28 -2.78
C GLN A 62 -4.06 6.72 -3.89
N GLY A 63 -5.19 6.09 -3.54
CA GLY A 63 -6.18 5.64 -4.51
C GLY A 63 -6.88 6.81 -5.22
N LYS A 64 -7.23 7.87 -4.49
CA LYS A 64 -7.79 9.11 -5.05
C LYS A 64 -6.81 9.81 -5.99
N ALA A 65 -5.53 9.85 -5.65
CA ALA A 65 -4.49 10.39 -6.52
C ALA A 65 -4.38 9.58 -7.82
N ALA A 66 -4.35 8.25 -7.72
CA ALA A 66 -4.24 7.37 -8.90
C ALA A 66 -5.41 7.55 -9.87
N ILE A 67 -6.66 7.67 -9.39
CA ILE A 67 -7.81 7.90 -10.27
C ILE A 67 -7.76 9.29 -10.92
N SER A 68 -7.31 10.31 -10.18
CA SER A 68 -7.12 11.66 -10.73
C SER A 68 -6.11 11.65 -11.87
N GLU A 69 -4.97 10.98 -11.70
CA GLU A 69 -3.94 10.87 -12.73
C GLU A 69 -4.44 10.03 -13.94
N ALA A 70 -5.13 8.92 -13.69
CA ALA A 70 -5.64 8.05 -14.75
C ALA A 70 -6.68 8.73 -15.63
N LEU A 71 -7.63 9.46 -15.02
CA LEU A 71 -8.60 10.25 -15.77
C LEU A 71 -7.92 11.34 -16.60
N SER A 72 -6.92 12.02 -16.02
CA SER A 72 -6.16 13.02 -16.76
C SER A 72 -5.39 12.43 -17.94
N TYR A 73 -4.86 11.21 -17.84
CA TYR A 73 -4.15 10.59 -18.95
C TYR A 73 -5.09 10.15 -20.09
N LEU A 74 -6.29 9.69 -19.76
CA LEU A 74 -7.24 9.17 -20.75
C LEU A 74 -8.02 10.26 -21.48
N PHE A 75 -8.28 11.39 -20.81
CA PHE A 75 -9.25 12.37 -21.29
C PHE A 75 -8.75 13.81 -21.34
N SER A 76 -7.57 14.13 -20.79
CA SER A 76 -6.94 15.45 -20.90
C SER A 76 -5.79 15.43 -21.91
#